data_AF-A0A830BH15-F1
#
_entry.id   AF-A0A830BH15-F1
#
_cell.length_a   1.000
_cell.length_b   1.000
_cell.length_c   1.000
_cell.angle_alpha   90.00
_cell.angle_beta   90.00
_cell.angle_gamma   90.00
#
_symmetry.space_group_name_H-M   'P 1'
#
loop_
_entity.id
_entity.type
_entity.pdbx_description
1 polymer ?
#
loop_
_entity_poly.entity_id
_entity_poly.type
_entity_poly.pdbx_seq_one_letter_code
_entity_poly.pdbx_strand_id
1 'polypeptide(L)'
;MLSRNELDALKKSPGFLSAYPDGVIKLDTTQTYKFLSLNTATGLWPASQYGKDVIIGVVDSGIWPESPSFHDGGMTEIPARWKGICQGYRAAYPDDPIIMDSARDERGHGTHVASIAAGNYVHNVSFFGYAPGTARGGVASDTLAGIDQAVADGVDILSISLSAEEIDLYENPLSIASFGARERGVLVCFSAGNRGPSLRTITTSIPWAVIVASGTVDRWFAGTLTLGNDKTITGWSLFPARATVRNLPLIYN
;
A
#
# COMPACT_ATOMS: atom_id res chain seq x y z
N MET A 1 19.71 -9.19 10.55
CA MET A 1 19.55 -10.59 11.02
C MET A 1 20.57 -10.90 12.10
N LEU A 2 20.19 -11.65 13.13
CA LEU A 2 21.09 -12.15 14.17
C LEU A 2 21.30 -13.66 14.00
N SER A 3 22.51 -14.15 14.26
CA SER A 3 22.79 -15.57 14.43
C SER A 3 22.21 -16.10 15.75
N ARG A 4 22.06 -17.42 15.87
CA ARG A 4 21.56 -18.05 17.12
C ARG A 4 22.42 -17.70 18.34
N ASN A 5 23.74 -17.66 18.15
CA ASN A 5 24.68 -17.34 19.22
C ASN A 5 24.57 -15.87 19.65
N GLU A 6 24.36 -14.95 18.70
CA GLU A 6 24.14 -13.53 18.99
C GLU A 6 22.81 -13.30 19.70
N LEU A 7 21.75 -14.01 19.28
CA LEU A 7 20.46 -13.97 19.97
C LEU A 7 20.57 -14.45 21.42
N ASP A 8 21.30 -15.55 21.67
CA ASP A 8 21.47 -16.08 23.03
C ASP A 8 22.37 -15.21 23.91
N ALA A 9 23.28 -14.44 23.33
CA ALA A 9 24.01 -13.39 24.02
C ALA A 9 23.10 -12.19 24.35
N LEU A 10 22.28 -11.75 23.38
CA LEU A 10 21.36 -10.63 23.55
C LEU A 10 20.29 -10.90 24.60
N LYS A 11 19.76 -12.13 24.67
CA LYS A 11 18.80 -12.58 25.70
C LYS A 11 19.30 -12.40 27.14
N LYS A 12 20.63 -12.35 27.33
CA LYS A 12 21.27 -12.17 28.64
C LYS A 12 21.58 -10.71 28.97
N SER A 13 21.32 -9.79 28.03
CA SER A 13 21.60 -8.36 28.23
C SER A 13 20.54 -7.70 29.13
N PRO A 14 20.95 -6.79 30.02
CA PRO A 14 20.01 -5.96 30.78
C PRO A 14 19.15 -5.14 29.81
N GLY A 15 17.83 -5.29 29.89
CA GLY A 15 16.87 -4.59 29.02
C GLY A 15 16.33 -5.42 27.85
N PHE A 16 16.81 -6.66 27.66
CA PHE A 16 16.16 -7.59 26.73
C PHE A 16 14.76 -7.97 27.24
N LEU A 17 13.74 -7.68 26.43
CA LEU A 17 12.35 -8.00 26.75
C LEU A 17 11.86 -9.25 25.99
N SER A 18 12.05 -9.27 24.66
CA SER A 18 11.64 -10.38 23.81
C SER A 18 12.36 -10.32 22.44
N ALA A 19 12.31 -11.42 21.69
CA ALA A 19 12.76 -11.51 20.30
C ALA A 19 11.90 -12.53 19.54
N TYR A 20 11.61 -12.23 18.28
CA TYR A 20 10.72 -13.01 17.43
C TYR A 20 11.41 -13.35 16.11
N PRO A 21 11.14 -14.51 15.50
CA PRO A 21 11.61 -14.83 14.15
C PRO A 21 11.09 -13.80 13.15
N ASP A 22 11.95 -13.34 12.23
CA ASP A 22 11.54 -12.40 11.18
C ASP A 22 10.64 -13.11 10.16
N GLY A 23 9.51 -12.49 9.83
CA GLY A 23 8.46 -13.06 9.00
C GLY A 23 8.33 -12.36 7.65
N VAL A 24 7.75 -13.04 6.65
CA VAL A 24 7.49 -12.46 5.33
C VAL A 24 6.16 -11.71 5.34
N ILE A 25 6.19 -10.46 4.89
CA ILE A 25 5.02 -9.59 4.78
C ILE A 25 4.47 -9.60 3.35
N LYS A 26 3.15 -9.65 3.17
CA LYS A 26 2.48 -9.62 1.84
C LYS A 26 1.84 -8.25 1.61
N LEU A 27 1.75 -7.79 0.35
CA LEU A 27 1.17 -6.47 0.03
C LEU A 27 -0.21 -6.56 -0.66
N ASP A 28 -1.09 -5.60 -0.42
CA ASP A 28 -2.51 -5.61 -0.80
C ASP A 28 -3.06 -4.28 -1.46
N THR A 29 -4.03 -4.38 -2.40
CA THR A 29 -5.08 -3.37 -2.83
C THR A 29 -4.93 -2.48 -4.10
N THR A 30 -6.10 -2.00 -4.63
CA THR A 30 -6.27 -0.95 -5.67
C THR A 30 -7.60 -0.09 -5.67
N GLN A 31 -7.49 1.26 -5.80
CA GLN A 31 -8.30 2.39 -6.39
C GLN A 31 -9.85 2.62 -6.19
N THR A 32 -10.36 3.85 -5.84
CA THR A 32 -11.85 4.11 -5.69
C THR A 32 -12.48 5.56 -5.72
N TYR A 33 -11.81 6.72 -5.69
CA TYR A 33 -12.41 8.00 -5.19
C TYR A 33 -13.82 8.47 -5.68
N LYS A 34 -14.22 8.35 -6.96
CA LYS A 34 -15.55 8.83 -7.44
C LYS A 34 -16.72 8.04 -6.84
N PHE A 35 -16.53 6.76 -6.59
CA PHE A 35 -17.53 5.89 -5.98
C PHE A 35 -17.89 6.35 -4.55
N LEU A 36 -16.96 7.03 -3.87
CA LEU A 36 -17.15 7.54 -2.51
C LEU A 36 -17.88 8.90 -2.45
N SER A 37 -18.39 9.39 -3.59
CA SER A 37 -19.11 10.68 -3.70
C SER A 37 -18.31 11.92 -3.27
N LEU A 38 -16.98 11.80 -3.21
CA LEU A 38 -16.08 12.92 -2.95
C LEU A 38 -16.10 13.89 -4.14
N ASN A 39 -16.31 15.18 -3.87
CA ASN A 39 -16.43 16.20 -4.90
C ASN A 39 -15.88 17.56 -4.44
N THR A 40 -15.61 18.45 -5.38
CA THR A 40 -14.97 19.76 -5.11
C THR A 40 -15.93 20.84 -4.62
N ALA A 41 -17.26 20.61 -4.68
CA ALA A 41 -18.25 21.63 -4.36
C ALA A 41 -18.71 21.56 -2.89
N THR A 42 -18.91 20.35 -2.36
CA THR A 42 -19.46 20.12 -1.01
C THR A 42 -18.93 18.82 -0.40
N GLY A 43 -19.13 18.64 0.90
CA GLY A 43 -18.77 17.41 1.61
C GLY A 43 -17.34 17.41 2.17
N LEU A 44 -16.75 16.22 2.31
CA LEU A 44 -15.51 16.05 3.08
C LEU A 44 -14.33 16.80 2.48
N TRP A 45 -14.17 16.84 1.16
CA TRP A 45 -13.04 17.51 0.50
C TRP A 45 -12.97 19.02 0.79
N PRO A 46 -14.02 19.83 0.55
CA PRO A 46 -14.01 21.23 0.97
C PRO A 46 -13.90 21.40 2.49
N ALA A 47 -14.56 20.54 3.27
CA ALA A 47 -14.57 20.64 4.74
C ALA A 47 -13.20 20.38 5.38
N SER A 48 -12.42 19.44 4.82
CA SER A 48 -11.06 19.13 5.27
C SER A 48 -9.97 19.92 4.55
N GLN A 49 -10.34 20.87 3.69
CA GLN A 49 -9.41 21.57 2.79
C GLN A 49 -8.54 20.58 2.01
N TYR A 50 -9.14 19.50 1.50
CA TYR A 50 -8.47 18.42 0.78
C TYR A 50 -7.36 17.71 1.59
N GLY A 51 -7.46 17.76 2.93
CA GLY A 51 -6.44 17.17 3.81
C GLY A 51 -5.21 18.05 4.00
N LYS A 52 -5.33 19.37 3.77
CA LYS A 52 -4.24 20.31 4.04
C LYS A 52 -3.68 20.12 5.45
N ASP A 53 -2.35 20.18 5.54
CA ASP A 53 -1.55 20.02 6.77
C ASP A 53 -1.62 18.63 7.43
N VAL A 54 -2.33 17.66 6.85
CA VAL A 54 -2.35 16.26 7.30
C VAL A 54 -1.24 15.46 6.61
N ILE A 55 -0.54 14.63 7.39
CA ILE A 55 0.58 13.82 6.92
C ILE A 55 0.21 12.33 7.04
N ILE A 56 0.23 11.64 5.90
CA ILE A 56 -0.01 10.18 5.83
C ILE A 56 1.33 9.47 5.64
N GLY A 57 1.72 8.65 6.62
CA GLY A 57 2.84 7.72 6.47
C GLY A 57 2.40 6.47 5.71
N VAL A 58 3.13 6.11 4.65
CA VAL A 58 2.88 4.89 3.87
C VAL A 58 4.05 3.94 4.09
N VAL A 59 3.80 2.82 4.76
CA VAL A 59 4.81 1.77 4.97
C VAL A 59 4.56 0.68 3.94
N ASP A 60 5.39 0.64 2.90
CA ASP A 60 5.21 -0.20 1.71
C ASP A 60 6.55 -0.41 0.96
N SER A 61 6.54 -0.86 -0.31
CA SER A 61 7.73 -1.18 -1.12
C SER A 61 8.53 0.03 -1.62
N GLY A 62 8.32 1.21 -1.05
CA GLY A 62 8.93 2.47 -1.48
C GLY A 62 7.99 3.35 -2.30
N ILE A 63 8.54 4.36 -2.98
CA ILE A 63 7.81 5.27 -3.85
C ILE A 63 8.56 5.54 -5.16
N TRP A 64 7.84 5.77 -6.26
CA TRP A 64 8.39 6.30 -7.51
C TRP A 64 8.12 7.81 -7.59
N PRO A 65 9.05 8.66 -7.10
CA PRO A 65 8.77 10.08 -6.90
C PRO A 65 8.52 10.85 -8.20
N GLU A 66 9.04 10.37 -9.33
CA GLU A 66 8.80 10.99 -10.65
C GLU A 66 7.40 10.70 -11.22
N SER A 67 6.55 9.96 -10.50
CA SER A 67 5.18 9.72 -10.92
C SER A 67 4.41 11.05 -10.94
N PRO A 68 3.61 11.34 -11.98
CA PRO A 68 2.76 12.53 -12.01
C PRO A 68 1.84 12.63 -10.79
N SER A 69 1.47 11.51 -10.16
CA SER A 69 0.63 11.53 -8.95
C SER A 69 1.28 12.22 -7.75
N PHE A 70 2.59 12.47 -7.77
CA PHE A 70 3.31 13.08 -6.65
C PHE A 70 3.87 14.47 -6.97
N HIS A 71 3.35 15.13 -8.01
CA HIS A 71 3.69 16.53 -8.25
C HIS A 71 3.12 17.42 -7.14
N ASP A 72 3.82 18.50 -6.83
CA ASP A 72 3.48 19.46 -5.77
C ASP A 72 2.59 20.63 -6.26
N GLY A 73 2.19 20.63 -7.53
CA GLY A 73 1.26 21.62 -8.07
C GLY A 73 -0.02 21.76 -7.24
N GLY A 74 -0.30 22.97 -6.74
CA GLY A 74 -1.46 23.26 -5.89
C GLY A 74 -1.28 22.97 -4.39
N MET A 75 -0.10 22.49 -3.97
CA MET A 75 0.23 22.26 -2.56
C MET A 75 0.62 23.55 -1.84
N THR A 76 0.43 23.56 -0.53
CA THR A 76 0.93 24.62 0.37
C THR A 76 2.31 24.26 0.93
N GLU A 77 2.93 25.17 1.68
CA GLU A 77 4.19 24.89 2.37
C GLU A 77 4.08 23.67 3.28
N ILE A 78 5.21 22.97 3.45
CA ILE A 78 5.31 21.80 4.33
C ILE A 78 5.02 22.24 5.78
N PRO A 79 4.16 21.52 6.52
CA PRO A 79 3.86 21.87 7.91
C PRO A 79 5.13 21.91 8.77
N ALA A 80 5.35 22.99 9.51
CA ALA A 80 6.54 23.19 10.36
C ALA A 80 6.70 22.12 11.47
N ARG A 81 5.64 21.36 11.76
CA ARG A 81 5.66 20.24 12.71
C ARG A 81 6.32 18.97 12.14
N TRP A 82 6.49 18.88 10.82
CA TRP A 82 7.11 17.73 10.16
C TRP A 82 8.59 17.64 10.49
N LYS A 83 9.05 16.46 10.92
CA LYS A 83 10.45 16.23 11.32
C LYS A 83 11.20 15.22 10.46
N GLY A 84 10.48 14.55 9.55
CA GLY A 84 11.08 13.51 8.72
C GLY A 84 12.11 14.06 7.74
N ILE A 85 13.03 13.18 7.34
CA ILE A 85 14.11 13.50 6.41
C ILE A 85 13.86 12.86 5.04
N CYS A 86 14.35 13.50 3.98
CA CYS A 86 14.43 12.87 2.67
C CYS A 86 15.78 12.17 2.53
N GLN A 87 15.87 10.92 3.01
CA GLN A 87 17.10 10.15 2.92
C GLN A 87 17.23 9.50 1.54
N GLY A 88 17.94 10.16 0.63
CA GLY A 88 18.40 9.53 -0.62
C GLY A 88 19.69 8.77 -0.38
N TYR A 89 19.72 7.45 -0.61
CA TYR A 89 20.95 6.65 -0.44
C TYR A 89 22.13 7.18 -1.23
N ARG A 90 21.93 7.60 -2.49
CA ARG A 90 22.98 8.27 -3.29
C ARG A 90 23.45 9.60 -2.71
N ALA A 91 22.62 10.29 -1.94
CA ALA A 91 23.00 11.53 -1.27
C ALA A 91 23.81 11.26 0.01
N ALA A 92 23.59 10.11 0.66
CA ALA A 92 24.32 9.68 1.86
C ALA A 92 25.60 8.87 1.54
N TYR A 93 25.63 8.13 0.43
CA TYR A 93 26.70 7.21 0.02
C TYR A 93 26.95 7.32 -1.51
N PRO A 94 27.58 8.43 -1.97
CA PRO A 94 27.74 8.71 -3.41
C PRO A 94 28.68 7.74 -4.14
N ASP A 95 29.57 7.04 -3.42
CA ASP A 95 30.64 6.20 -3.97
C ASP A 95 30.36 4.68 -3.89
N ASP A 96 29.22 4.27 -3.34
CA ASP A 96 28.87 2.87 -3.18
C ASP A 96 28.28 2.29 -4.49
N PRO A 97 28.83 1.19 -5.05
CA PRO A 97 28.35 0.58 -6.31
C PRO A 97 27.02 -0.16 -6.19
N ILE A 98 26.37 -0.19 -5.02
CA ILE A 98 25.06 -0.83 -4.83
C ILE A 98 24.00 -0.15 -5.72
N ILE A 99 23.32 -0.94 -6.54
CA ILE A 99 22.42 -0.43 -7.58
C ILE A 99 21.13 0.12 -6.97
N MET A 100 20.64 -0.38 -5.82
CA MET A 100 19.42 0.08 -5.16
C MET A 100 19.33 -0.25 -3.66
N ASP A 101 19.68 0.70 -2.80
CA ASP A 101 19.44 0.67 -1.35
C ASP A 101 18.72 1.96 -0.92
N SER A 102 17.58 2.27 -1.55
CA SER A 102 16.87 3.54 -1.36
C SER A 102 15.36 3.34 -1.25
N ALA A 103 14.63 4.40 -0.87
CA ALA A 103 13.17 4.41 -0.87
C ALA A 103 12.53 4.35 -2.27
N ARG A 104 13.30 4.19 -3.36
CA ARG A 104 12.76 4.06 -4.71
C ARG A 104 12.05 2.71 -4.88
N ASP A 105 10.80 2.77 -5.35
CA ASP A 105 9.97 1.60 -5.61
C ASP A 105 10.32 0.94 -6.94
N GLU A 106 10.74 -0.31 -6.91
CA GLU A 106 10.96 -1.15 -8.11
C GLU A 106 9.83 -2.13 -8.39
N ARG A 107 8.88 -2.24 -7.45
CA ARG A 107 7.78 -3.20 -7.55
C ARG A 107 6.49 -2.53 -8.05
N GLY A 108 6.29 -1.27 -7.66
CA GLY A 108 5.14 -0.44 -8.01
C GLY A 108 4.01 -0.46 -6.98
N HIS A 109 4.07 -1.30 -5.95
CA HIS A 109 2.97 -1.41 -4.99
C HIS A 109 2.90 -0.19 -4.06
N GLY A 110 4.02 0.23 -3.48
CA GLY A 110 4.06 1.41 -2.62
C GLY A 110 3.70 2.69 -3.37
N THR A 111 4.17 2.84 -4.61
CA THR A 111 3.74 3.90 -5.53
C THR A 111 2.23 3.87 -5.74
N HIS A 112 1.67 2.69 -5.97
CA HIS A 112 0.24 2.53 -6.18
C HIS A 112 -0.58 2.89 -4.93
N VAL A 113 -0.20 2.37 -3.76
CA VAL A 113 -0.85 2.64 -2.47
C VAL A 113 -0.75 4.12 -2.10
N ALA A 114 0.43 4.73 -2.21
CA ALA A 114 0.63 6.14 -1.92
C ALA A 114 -0.21 7.05 -2.83
N SER A 115 -0.32 6.70 -4.12
CA SER A 115 -1.16 7.45 -5.05
C SER A 115 -2.66 7.36 -4.76
N ILE A 116 -3.13 6.26 -4.16
CA ILE A 116 -4.53 6.13 -3.71
C ILE A 116 -4.76 6.97 -2.45
N ALA A 117 -3.82 6.94 -1.52
CA ALA A 117 -3.94 7.61 -0.23
C ALA A 117 -3.89 9.14 -0.37
N ALA A 118 -2.96 9.66 -1.19
CA ALA A 118 -2.68 11.10 -1.27
C ALA A 118 -2.19 11.57 -2.66
N GLY A 119 -2.51 10.84 -3.74
CA GLY A 119 -2.10 11.26 -5.08
C GLY A 119 -2.76 12.55 -5.54
N ASN A 120 -1.99 13.43 -6.18
CA ASN A 120 -2.47 14.66 -6.79
C ASN A 120 -3.26 14.36 -8.09
N TYR A 121 -3.98 15.37 -8.58
CA TYR A 121 -4.77 15.27 -9.80
C TYR A 121 -3.87 15.06 -11.03
N VAL A 122 -3.98 13.88 -11.66
CA VAL A 122 -3.32 13.62 -12.94
C VAL A 122 -4.36 13.48 -14.04
N HIS A 123 -4.24 14.31 -15.08
CA HIS A 123 -5.14 14.27 -16.22
C HIS A 123 -4.75 13.18 -17.23
N ASN A 124 -5.75 12.60 -17.90
CA ASN A 124 -5.57 11.65 -19.02
C ASN A 124 -4.77 10.37 -18.69
N VAL A 125 -4.82 9.89 -17.45
CA VAL A 125 -4.20 8.62 -17.07
C VAL A 125 -5.04 7.43 -17.50
N SER A 126 -4.38 6.44 -18.08
CA SER A 126 -4.91 5.10 -18.31
C SER A 126 -3.81 4.12 -17.98
N PHE A 127 -4.11 3.06 -17.25
CA PHE A 127 -3.27 1.88 -17.35
C PHE A 127 -3.56 1.25 -18.72
N PHE A 128 -2.61 0.91 -19.62
CA PHE A 128 -2.77 0.27 -20.97
C PHE A 128 -4.12 -0.43 -21.32
N GLY A 129 -5.27 0.22 -21.21
CA GLY A 129 -6.50 -0.49 -20.82
C GLY A 129 -6.68 -0.80 -19.31
N TYR A 130 -5.86 -1.65 -18.63
CA TYR A 130 -6.14 -2.18 -17.25
C TYR A 130 -4.96 -2.63 -16.33
N ALA A 131 -5.05 -2.34 -15.01
CA ALA A 131 -4.04 -2.43 -13.92
C ALA A 131 -3.30 -3.78 -13.62
N PRO A 132 -1.95 -3.83 -13.73
CA PRO A 132 -1.04 -4.90 -13.37
C PRO A 132 0.12 -4.46 -12.46
N GLY A 133 0.67 -5.46 -11.77
CA GLY A 133 1.88 -5.44 -10.97
C GLY A 133 2.08 -6.84 -10.39
N THR A 134 3.33 -7.23 -10.09
CA THR A 134 3.63 -8.52 -9.43
C THR A 134 4.19 -8.28 -8.05
N ALA A 135 3.76 -9.13 -7.11
CA ALA A 135 3.95 -8.89 -5.70
C ALA A 135 5.12 -9.65 -5.05
N ARG A 136 6.16 -8.95 -4.55
CA ARG A 136 7.14 -9.50 -3.59
C ARG A 136 7.18 -8.76 -2.25
N GLY A 137 7.22 -9.51 -1.16
CA GLY A 137 7.08 -9.03 0.22
C GLY A 137 8.32 -8.36 0.83
N GLY A 138 8.10 -7.61 1.91
CA GLY A 138 9.14 -7.10 2.81
C GLY A 138 9.30 -7.97 4.07
N VAL A 139 10.24 -7.62 4.95
CA VAL A 139 10.43 -8.30 6.25
C VAL A 139 9.75 -7.51 7.37
N ALA A 140 9.37 -8.22 8.44
CA ALA A 140 8.57 -7.65 9.51
C ALA A 140 9.37 -6.68 10.39
N SER A 141 10.67 -6.92 10.56
CA SER A 141 11.59 -6.05 11.30
C SER A 141 11.71 -4.64 10.69
N ASP A 142 11.91 -4.55 9.38
CA ASP A 142 11.97 -3.26 8.65
C ASP A 142 10.63 -2.53 8.68
N THR A 143 9.52 -3.27 8.62
CA THR A 143 8.17 -2.71 8.71
C THR A 143 7.94 -2.05 10.07
N LEU A 144 8.38 -2.70 11.16
CA LEU A 144 8.31 -2.14 12.51
C LEU A 144 9.13 -0.86 12.63
N ALA A 145 10.37 -0.87 12.14
CA ALA A 145 11.23 0.31 12.15
C ALA A 145 10.62 1.47 11.34
N GLY A 146 10.00 1.19 10.20
CA GLY A 146 9.29 2.18 9.39
C GLY A 146 8.11 2.81 10.12
N ILE A 147 7.33 2.02 10.87
CA ILE A 147 6.21 2.52 11.70
C ILE A 147 6.74 3.43 12.81
N ASP A 148 7.73 2.97 13.57
CA ASP A 148 8.29 3.72 14.71
C ASP A 148 8.87 5.06 14.25
N GLN A 149 9.61 5.05 13.12
CA GLN A 149 10.19 6.27 12.56
C GLN A 149 9.10 7.23 12.07
N ALA A 150 8.08 6.75 11.36
CA ALA A 150 6.99 7.59 10.88
C ALA A 150 6.24 8.28 12.04
N VAL A 151 6.02 7.55 13.13
CA VAL A 151 5.40 8.11 14.34
C VAL A 151 6.30 9.17 14.99
N ALA A 152 7.62 8.94 15.04
CA ALA A 152 8.58 9.93 15.55
C ALA A 152 8.64 11.20 14.68
N ASP A 153 8.49 11.04 13.36
CA ASP A 153 8.49 12.14 12.38
C ASP A 153 7.22 13.00 12.43
N GLY A 154 6.18 12.51 13.10
CA GLY A 154 4.95 13.25 13.38
C GLY A 154 3.85 13.04 12.33
N VAL A 155 3.74 11.84 11.74
CA VAL A 155 2.59 11.49 10.89
C VAL A 155 1.27 11.50 11.68
N ASP A 156 0.17 11.85 11.02
CA ASP A 156 -1.17 11.81 11.64
C ASP A 156 -1.84 10.44 11.46
N ILE A 157 -1.56 9.80 10.32
CA ILE A 157 -2.18 8.54 9.91
C ILE A 157 -1.11 7.63 9.30
N LEU A 158 -1.20 6.34 9.58
CA LEU A 158 -0.42 5.29 8.92
C LEU A 158 -1.31 4.46 8.00
N SER A 159 -0.95 4.40 6.72
CA SER A 159 -1.55 3.51 5.72
C SER A 159 -0.61 2.34 5.47
N ILE A 160 -1.01 1.15 5.90
CA ILE A 160 -0.17 -0.05 5.84
C ILE A 160 -0.91 -1.13 5.09
N SER A 161 -0.62 -1.23 3.79
CA SER A 161 -1.21 -2.23 2.90
C SER A 161 -0.43 -3.54 2.94
N LEU A 162 -0.11 -3.97 4.16
CA LEU A 162 0.77 -5.08 4.48
C LEU A 162 0.07 -6.04 5.42
N SER A 163 0.25 -7.34 5.21
CA SER A 163 -0.22 -8.39 6.11
C SER A 163 0.91 -9.33 6.54
N ALA A 164 0.87 -9.75 7.80
CA ALA A 164 1.74 -10.78 8.36
C ALA A 164 1.01 -12.13 8.44
N GLU A 165 1.70 -13.17 8.90
CA GLU A 165 1.04 -14.41 9.31
C GLU A 165 0.24 -14.20 10.61
N GLU A 166 -0.80 -15.01 10.81
CA GLU A 166 -1.64 -14.95 12.01
C GLU A 166 -0.85 -15.53 13.20
N ILE A 167 -0.30 -14.64 14.01
CA ILE A 167 0.37 -14.94 15.29
C ILE A 167 -0.25 -14.07 16.40
N ASP A 168 -0.02 -14.44 17.66
CA ASP A 168 -0.60 -13.75 18.82
C ASP A 168 -0.23 -12.25 18.83
N LEU A 169 -1.12 -11.41 19.34
CA LEU A 169 -0.98 -9.94 19.28
C LEU A 169 0.32 -9.40 19.90
N TYR A 170 0.85 -10.09 20.91
CA TYR A 170 2.09 -9.73 21.60
C TYR A 170 3.35 -10.30 20.93
N GLU A 171 3.19 -11.12 19.90
CA GLU A 171 4.28 -11.60 19.03
C GLU A 171 4.21 -10.96 17.65
N ASN A 172 3.06 -10.38 17.30
CA ASN A 172 2.84 -9.72 16.04
C ASN A 172 3.50 -8.33 16.01
N PRO A 173 4.56 -8.12 15.21
CA PRO A 173 5.27 -6.84 15.17
C PRO A 173 4.39 -5.69 14.66
N LEU A 174 3.45 -5.95 13.75
CA LEU A 174 2.49 -4.95 13.28
C LEU A 174 1.53 -4.53 14.39
N SER A 175 1.11 -5.48 15.21
CA SER A 175 0.28 -5.25 16.40
C SER A 175 1.01 -4.39 17.42
N ILE A 176 2.24 -4.77 17.79
CA ILE A 176 3.06 -4.02 18.76
C ILE A 176 3.35 -2.59 18.28
N ALA A 177 3.82 -2.45 17.04
CA ALA A 177 4.16 -1.13 16.48
C ALA A 177 2.93 -0.23 16.35
N SER A 178 1.80 -0.77 15.87
CA SER A 178 0.55 -0.01 15.79
C SER A 178 -0.04 0.36 17.14
N PHE A 179 0.24 -0.42 18.19
CA PHE A 179 -0.12 -0.04 19.56
C PHE A 179 0.65 1.21 19.99
N GLY A 180 1.97 1.22 19.80
CA GLY A 180 2.83 2.38 20.10
C GLY A 180 2.49 3.62 19.26
N ALA A 181 2.04 3.45 18.02
CA ALA A 181 1.52 4.53 17.18
C ALA A 181 0.22 5.12 17.77
N ARG A 182 -0.73 4.25 18.17
CA ARG A 182 -2.00 4.68 18.78
C ARG A 182 -1.79 5.42 20.10
N GLU A 183 -0.85 4.98 20.94
CA GLU A 183 -0.53 5.68 22.19
C GLU A 183 -0.05 7.13 21.96
N ARG A 184 0.45 7.43 20.76
CA ARG A 184 0.85 8.77 20.32
C ARG A 184 -0.23 9.49 19.49
N GLY A 185 -1.45 8.95 19.47
CA GLY A 185 -2.59 9.55 18.77
C GLY A 185 -2.58 9.34 17.25
N VAL A 186 -1.73 8.44 16.73
CA VAL A 186 -1.66 8.13 15.29
C VAL A 186 -2.64 7.02 14.96
N LEU A 187 -3.54 7.26 14.00
CA LEU A 187 -4.47 6.25 13.50
C LEU A 187 -3.73 5.30 12.55
N VAL A 188 -3.94 3.99 12.70
CA VAL A 188 -3.33 2.98 11.82
C VAL A 188 -4.40 2.22 11.04
N CYS A 189 -4.25 2.17 9.73
CA CYS A 189 -5.11 1.44 8.81
C CYS A 189 -4.34 0.27 8.19
N PHE A 190 -4.88 -0.95 8.33
CA PHE A 190 -4.35 -2.16 7.70
C PHE A 190 -5.35 -2.76 6.71
N SER A 191 -4.84 -3.43 5.68
CA SER A 191 -5.64 -4.35 4.88
C SER A 191 -6.06 -5.59 5.69
N ALA A 192 -7.27 -6.09 5.44
CA ALA A 192 -7.76 -7.35 6.03
C ALA A 192 -7.03 -8.59 5.48
N GLY A 193 -6.31 -8.44 4.36
CA GLY A 193 -5.65 -9.52 3.64
C GLY A 193 -6.50 -10.15 2.54
N ASN A 194 -5.83 -10.88 1.64
CA ASN A 194 -6.41 -11.41 0.40
C ASN A 194 -6.63 -12.94 0.41
N ARG A 195 -6.89 -13.55 1.59
CA ARG A 195 -7.05 -15.01 1.74
C ARG A 195 -8.50 -15.49 1.81
N GLY A 196 -9.47 -14.62 1.56
CA GLY A 196 -10.89 -14.99 1.46
C GLY A 196 -11.17 -16.02 0.35
N PRO A 197 -12.42 -16.50 0.23
CA PRO A 197 -13.63 -16.03 0.90
C PRO A 197 -14.04 -16.84 2.14
N SER A 198 -13.28 -17.88 2.51
CA SER A 198 -13.61 -18.73 3.65
C SER A 198 -13.63 -17.94 4.98
N LEU A 199 -14.42 -18.42 5.94
CA LEU A 199 -14.40 -17.88 7.31
C LEU A 199 -12.99 -17.95 7.90
N ARG A 200 -12.66 -16.99 8.79
CA ARG A 200 -11.37 -16.91 9.50
C ARG A 200 -10.15 -16.80 8.57
N THR A 201 -10.22 -15.90 7.58
CA THR A 201 -9.13 -15.66 6.61
C THR A 201 -8.51 -14.27 6.73
N ILE A 202 -9.01 -13.43 7.64
CA ILE A 202 -8.41 -12.13 7.95
C ILE A 202 -7.03 -12.37 8.58
N THR A 203 -6.01 -11.75 8.02
CA THR A 203 -4.62 -11.91 8.48
C THR A 203 -4.20 -10.88 9.53
N THR A 204 -5.02 -9.84 9.71
CA THR A 204 -4.68 -8.66 10.50
C THR A 204 -5.82 -8.36 11.46
N SER A 205 -5.83 -9.06 12.60
CA SER A 205 -6.90 -8.97 13.61
C SER A 205 -6.47 -8.07 14.79
N ILE A 206 -6.10 -6.83 14.51
CA ILE A 206 -5.56 -5.89 15.51
C ILE A 206 -6.68 -4.98 16.05
N PRO A 207 -7.09 -5.08 17.33
CA PRO A 207 -8.27 -4.38 17.84
C PRO A 207 -8.17 -2.85 17.85
N TRP A 208 -6.95 -2.32 17.83
CA TRP A 208 -6.67 -0.90 17.90
C TRP A 208 -6.34 -0.25 16.55
N ALA A 209 -6.51 -1.00 15.46
CA ALA A 209 -6.33 -0.51 14.10
C ALA A 209 -7.63 -0.60 13.31
N VAL A 210 -7.73 0.19 12.24
CA VAL A 210 -8.82 0.07 11.27
C VAL A 210 -8.46 -1.03 10.28
N ILE A 211 -9.22 -2.12 10.30
CA ILE A 211 -9.02 -3.26 9.40
C ILE A 211 -9.95 -3.13 8.20
N VAL A 212 -9.36 -2.96 7.01
CA VAL A 212 -10.07 -2.60 5.78
C VAL A 212 -10.26 -3.80 4.87
N ALA A 213 -11.52 -4.18 4.62
CA ALA A 213 -11.88 -5.17 3.61
C ALA A 213 -11.96 -4.55 2.20
N SER A 214 -11.91 -5.39 1.16
CA SER A 214 -12.05 -4.97 -0.24
C SER A 214 -13.47 -5.23 -0.74
N GLY A 215 -14.09 -4.21 -1.34
CA GLY A 215 -15.41 -4.29 -1.97
C GLY A 215 -15.34 -3.95 -3.46
N THR A 216 -16.27 -4.49 -4.25
CA THR A 216 -16.41 -4.12 -5.66
C THR A 216 -17.05 -2.75 -5.82
N VAL A 217 -16.67 -2.03 -6.87
CA VAL A 217 -17.34 -0.80 -7.32
C VAL A 217 -18.27 -1.08 -8.50
N ASP A 218 -19.01 -0.08 -8.95
CA ASP A 218 -19.92 -0.14 -10.10
C ASP A 218 -19.21 -0.30 -11.46
N ARG A 219 -17.89 -0.09 -11.51
CA ARG A 219 -17.06 -0.26 -12.71
C ARG A 219 -16.63 -1.72 -12.89
N TRP A 220 -16.80 -2.23 -14.11
CA TRP A 220 -16.27 -3.52 -14.56
C TRP A 220 -15.76 -3.42 -16.01
N PHE A 221 -15.01 -4.42 -16.46
CA PHE A 221 -14.28 -4.37 -17.72
C PHE A 221 -14.78 -5.43 -18.70
N ALA A 222 -15.27 -4.95 -19.84
CA ALA A 222 -16.07 -5.75 -20.75
C ALA A 222 -15.30 -6.17 -22.01
N GLY A 223 -15.56 -7.39 -22.46
CA GLY A 223 -15.29 -7.88 -23.81
C GLY A 223 -16.60 -8.34 -24.45
N THR A 224 -17.04 -7.68 -25.51
CA THR A 224 -18.28 -8.04 -26.21
C THR A 224 -18.02 -9.13 -27.24
N LEU A 225 -18.67 -10.28 -27.06
CA LEU A 225 -18.67 -11.40 -28.01
C LEU A 225 -19.93 -11.34 -28.86
N THR A 226 -19.77 -11.26 -30.18
CA THR A 226 -20.86 -11.41 -31.15
C THR A 226 -20.69 -12.74 -31.88
N LEU A 227 -21.68 -13.62 -31.78
CA LEU A 227 -21.68 -14.94 -32.42
C LEU A 227 -22.15 -14.83 -33.87
N GLY A 228 -21.86 -15.85 -34.70
CA GLY A 228 -22.26 -15.89 -36.11
C GLY A 228 -23.78 -15.95 -36.36
N ASN A 229 -24.59 -16.15 -35.32
CA ASN A 229 -26.05 -16.07 -35.35
C ASN A 229 -26.57 -14.74 -34.79
N ASP A 230 -25.75 -13.68 -34.79
CA ASP A 230 -26.03 -12.33 -34.30
C ASP A 230 -26.32 -12.19 -32.80
N LYS A 231 -26.23 -13.30 -32.04
CA LYS A 231 -26.36 -13.23 -30.58
C LYS A 231 -25.14 -12.54 -29.98
N THR A 232 -25.39 -11.50 -29.20
CA THR A 232 -24.35 -10.72 -28.51
C THR A 232 -24.33 -11.03 -27.02
N ILE A 233 -23.13 -11.20 -26.46
CA ILE A 233 -22.89 -11.45 -25.03
C ILE A 233 -21.79 -10.49 -24.57
N THR A 234 -22.06 -9.70 -23.53
CA THR A 234 -21.03 -8.88 -22.89
C THR A 234 -20.41 -9.69 -21.74
N GLY A 235 -19.18 -10.17 -21.95
CA GLY A 235 -18.40 -10.89 -20.95
C GLY A 235 -17.34 -10.00 -20.31
N TRP A 236 -16.50 -10.58 -19.45
CA TRP A 236 -15.36 -9.89 -18.84
C TRP A 236 -14.12 -10.00 -19.73
N SER A 237 -13.37 -8.90 -19.92
CA SER A 237 -12.02 -8.96 -20.51
C SER A 237 -11.09 -7.87 -19.98
N LEU A 238 -9.82 -8.23 -19.78
CA LEU A 238 -8.72 -7.32 -19.44
C LEU A 238 -7.62 -7.29 -20.50
N PHE A 239 -7.91 -7.74 -21.73
CA PHE A 239 -6.88 -7.81 -22.77
C PHE A 239 -6.30 -6.41 -23.05
N PRO A 240 -4.98 -6.20 -22.90
CA PRO A 240 -4.36 -4.88 -22.77
C PRO A 240 -4.10 -4.18 -24.11
N ALA A 241 -4.77 -4.60 -25.18
CA ALA A 241 -4.63 -4.01 -26.50
C ALA A 241 -5.96 -4.06 -27.27
N ARG A 242 -6.06 -3.28 -28.34
CA ARG A 242 -7.22 -3.35 -29.24
C ARG A 242 -7.06 -4.57 -30.17
N ALA A 243 -7.35 -5.76 -29.65
CA ALA A 243 -7.34 -6.98 -30.46
C ALA A 243 -8.35 -6.89 -31.60
N THR A 244 -7.92 -7.30 -32.80
CA THR A 244 -8.84 -7.52 -33.92
C THR A 244 -9.16 -9.00 -33.98
N VAL A 245 -10.22 -9.41 -33.30
CA VAL A 245 -10.78 -10.77 -33.39
C VAL A 245 -12.15 -10.64 -34.07
N ARG A 246 -12.27 -11.09 -35.32
CA ARG A 246 -13.48 -10.94 -36.13
C ARG A 246 -13.74 -12.21 -36.92
N ASN A 247 -14.98 -12.70 -36.87
CA ASN A 247 -15.48 -13.81 -37.69
C ASN A 247 -14.57 -15.05 -37.71
N LEU A 248 -13.97 -15.38 -36.56
CA LEU A 248 -13.17 -16.58 -36.42
C LEU A 248 -14.06 -17.79 -36.10
N PRO A 249 -13.71 -19.01 -36.55
CA PRO A 249 -14.42 -20.21 -36.17
C PRO A 249 -14.44 -20.38 -34.65
N LEU A 250 -15.64 -20.61 -34.09
CA LEU A 250 -15.80 -21.03 -32.70
C LEU A 250 -15.88 -22.56 -32.67
N ILE A 251 -14.90 -23.21 -32.05
CA ILE A 251 -14.83 -24.66 -31.94
C ILE A 251 -15.11 -25.03 -30.47
N TYR A 252 -16.04 -25.96 -30.25
CA TYR A 252 -16.31 -26.56 -28.95
C TYR A 252 -16.16 -28.08 -29.11
N ASN A 253 -15.21 -28.67 -28.40
CA ASN A 253 -14.95 -30.13 -28.39
C ASN A 253 -15.56 -30.77 -27.16
#